data_AF-A0A452YVC0-F1
#
_entry.id   AF-A0A452YVC0-F1
#
_cell.length_a   1.000
_cell.length_b   1.000
_cell.length_c   1.000
_cell.angle_alpha   90.00
_cell.angle_beta   90.00
_cell.angle_gamma   90.00
#
_symmetry.space_group_name_H-M   'P 1'
#
loop_
_entity.id
_entity.type
_entity.pdbx_description
1 polymer ?
#
loop_
_entity_poly.entity_id
_entity_poly.type
_entity_poly.pdbx_seq_one_letter_code
_entity_poly.pdbx_strand_id
1 'polypeptide(L)'
;ELRAFFDVHEQEGSYPGGVHLEMTGQNVTECIGGSNTVTFDDLSSRYRTHCDPRLNASQSLELAFAIAERLRRKRDRTWTSLISKVEA
;
A
#
# COMPACT_ATOMS: atom_id res chain seq x y z
N GLU A 1 5.60 -7.25 1.38
CA GLU A 1 4.31 -7.96 1.36
C GLU A 1 3.35 -7.44 0.30
N LEU A 2 2.84 -6.20 0.39
CA LEU A 2 1.83 -5.70 -0.55
C LEU A 2 2.20 -5.81 -2.04
N ARG A 3 3.46 -5.57 -2.41
CA ARG A 3 3.93 -5.80 -3.79
C ARG A 3 3.70 -7.25 -4.21
N ALA A 4 4.17 -8.20 -3.40
CA ALA A 4 4.02 -9.62 -3.65
C ALA A 4 2.54 -10.06 -3.69
N PHE A 5 1.68 -9.50 -2.83
CA PHE A 5 0.23 -9.73 -2.89
C PHE A 5 -0.36 -9.37 -4.26
N PHE A 6 -0.03 -8.20 -4.80
CA PHE A 6 -0.44 -7.82 -6.15
C PHE A 6 0.18 -8.70 -7.24
N ASP A 7 1.47 -9.00 -7.12
CA ASP A 7 2.22 -9.78 -8.12
C ASP A 7 1.66 -11.21 -8.23
N VAL A 8 1.33 -11.85 -7.10
CA VAL A 8 0.70 -13.19 -7.08
C VAL A 8 -0.70 -13.15 -7.70
N HIS A 9 -1.56 -12.20 -7.30
CA HIS A 9 -2.89 -12.10 -7.89
C HIS A 9 -2.86 -11.86 -9.42
N GLU A 10 -1.85 -11.12 -9.89
CA GLU A 10 -1.62 -10.91 -11.30
C GLU A 10 -1.20 -12.17 -12.04
N GLN A 11 -0.27 -12.94 -11.47
CA GLN A 11 0.20 -14.22 -12.04
C GLN A 11 -0.90 -15.28 -12.07
N GLU A 12 -1.70 -15.36 -11.00
CA GLU A 12 -2.77 -16.34 -10.86
C GLU A 12 -4.09 -15.90 -11.55
N GLY A 13 -4.11 -14.73 -12.20
CA GLY A 13 -5.31 -14.20 -12.85
C GLY A 13 -6.47 -13.88 -11.89
N SER A 14 -6.20 -13.81 -10.59
CA SER A 14 -7.21 -13.57 -9.55
C SER A 14 -7.33 -12.08 -9.20
N TYR A 15 -8.29 -11.75 -8.32
CA TYR A 15 -8.61 -10.37 -7.96
C TYR A 15 -8.04 -10.01 -6.57
N PRO A 16 -7.16 -8.99 -6.46
CA PRO A 16 -6.67 -8.50 -5.18
C PRO A 16 -7.80 -7.73 -4.46
N GLY A 17 -8.53 -8.43 -3.58
CA GLY A 17 -9.82 -7.98 -3.04
C GLY A 17 -9.78 -6.84 -2.04
N GLY A 18 -8.64 -6.59 -1.40
CA GLY A 18 -8.50 -5.53 -0.40
C GLY A 18 -7.21 -5.67 0.40
N VAL A 19 -6.95 -4.69 1.25
CA VAL A 19 -5.83 -4.67 2.19
C VAL A 19 -6.35 -4.32 3.58
N HIS A 20 -5.77 -4.92 4.61
CA HIS A 20 -6.07 -4.60 6.00
C HIS A 20 -4.82 -3.95 6.61
N LEU A 21 -4.98 -2.79 7.23
CA LEU A 21 -3.86 -2.01 7.78
C LEU A 21 -4.25 -1.47 9.16
N GLU A 22 -3.32 -1.52 10.11
CA GLU A 22 -3.44 -0.78 11.36
C GLU A 22 -2.87 0.62 11.18
N MET A 23 -3.71 1.64 11.34
CA MET A 23 -3.32 3.03 11.10
C MET A 23 -3.95 4.00 12.09
N THR A 24 -3.36 5.19 12.18
CA THR A 24 -3.89 6.32 12.95
C THR A 24 -3.66 7.63 12.20
N GLY A 25 -4.60 8.57 12.30
CA GLY A 25 -4.45 9.93 11.79
C GLY A 25 -3.47 10.79 12.60
N GLN A 26 -2.96 10.27 13.71
CA GLN A 26 -2.00 10.97 14.57
C GLN A 26 -0.59 10.88 14.00
N ASN A 27 0.21 11.93 14.24
CA ASN A 27 1.64 11.93 13.90
C ASN A 27 2.45 11.14 14.93
N VAL A 28 2.37 9.81 14.84
CA VAL A 28 3.10 8.83 15.67
C VAL A 28 4.37 8.33 14.99
N THR A 29 5.31 7.84 15.78
CA THR A 29 6.57 7.22 15.34
C THR A 29 6.55 5.74 15.74
N GLU A 30 5.54 5.01 15.30
CA GLU A 30 5.35 3.59 15.67
C GLU A 30 5.98 2.65 14.63
N CYS A 31 5.86 2.97 13.34
CA CYS A 31 6.48 2.23 12.24
C CYS A 31 7.69 2.98 11.67
N ILE A 32 8.80 2.27 11.42
CA ILE A 32 10.00 2.82 10.78
C ILE A 32 9.81 3.08 9.27
N GLY A 33 10.56 4.03 8.73
CA GLY A 33 10.57 4.39 7.32
C GLY A 33 9.42 5.32 6.90
N GLY A 34 8.96 5.15 5.67
CA GLY A 34 8.08 6.10 4.98
C GLY A 34 8.81 7.37 4.54
N SER A 35 8.10 8.24 3.83
CA SER A 35 8.59 9.52 3.32
C SER A 35 9.22 10.44 4.38
N ASN A 36 8.72 10.42 5.62
CA ASN A 36 9.27 11.19 6.74
C ASN A 36 10.48 10.51 7.42
N THR A 37 10.94 9.37 6.91
CA THR A 37 12.12 8.61 7.40
C THR A 37 12.12 8.43 8.91
N VAL A 38 11.07 7.82 9.48
CA VAL A 38 11.05 7.47 10.91
C VAL A 38 12.17 6.47 11.17
N THR A 39 13.15 6.85 11.98
CA THR A 39 14.28 5.99 12.35
C THR A 39 13.97 5.18 13.60
N PHE A 40 14.88 4.27 13.97
CA PHE A 40 14.75 3.50 15.20
C PHE A 40 14.79 4.39 16.45
N ASP A 41 15.62 5.44 16.44
CA ASP A 41 15.76 6.37 17.55
C ASP A 41 14.50 7.23 17.75
N ASP A 42 13.79 7.52 16.66
CA ASP A 42 12.54 8.29 16.67
C ASP A 42 11.39 7.57 17.35
N LEU A 43 11.46 6.23 17.51
CA LEU A 43 10.37 5.42 18.04
C LEU A 43 9.96 5.89 19.44
N SER A 44 10.95 6.18 20.31
CA SER A 44 10.70 6.63 21.69
C SER A 44 9.96 7.97 21.80
N SER A 45 9.93 8.78 20.74
CA SER A 45 9.36 10.13 20.80
C SER A 45 7.83 10.12 20.87
N ARG A 46 7.16 9.22 20.14
CA ARG A 46 5.70 9.19 19.97
C ARG A 46 5.15 7.78 19.73
N TYR A 47 5.72 6.77 20.37
CA TYR A 47 5.10 5.45 20.47
C TYR A 47 3.91 5.51 21.45
N ARG A 48 2.66 5.42 20.95
CA ARG A 48 1.45 5.69 21.76
C ARG A 48 0.50 4.51 21.91
N THR A 49 0.90 3.35 21.39
CA THR A 49 0.13 2.10 21.50
C THR A 49 0.86 1.13 22.43
N HIS A 50 0.10 0.38 23.22
CA HIS A 50 0.61 -0.79 23.95
C HIS A 50 0.46 -2.09 23.15
N CYS A 51 -0.20 -2.01 21.99
CA CYS A 51 -0.37 -3.11 21.04
C CYS A 51 0.69 -3.00 19.92
N ASP A 52 0.35 -3.51 18.73
CA ASP A 52 1.19 -3.43 17.54
C ASP A 52 1.36 -1.99 17.03
N PRO A 53 2.51 -1.68 16.41
CA PRO A 53 2.81 -0.36 15.85
C PRO A 53 1.92 -0.04 14.64
N ARG A 54 1.33 1.16 14.63
CA ARG A 54 0.42 1.60 13.57
C ARG A 54 1.12 2.52 12.57
N LEU A 55 0.62 2.52 11.34
CA LEU A 55 0.99 3.52 10.35
C LEU A 55 0.48 4.91 10.77
N ASN A 56 1.35 5.92 10.69
CA ASN A 56 0.91 7.30 10.83
C ASN A 56 0.20 7.79 9.54
N ALA A 57 -0.37 9.01 9.59
CA ALA A 57 -1.13 9.58 8.48
C ALA A 57 -0.33 9.64 7.15
N SER A 58 0.93 10.08 7.21
CA SER A 58 1.78 10.19 6.01
C SER A 58 2.11 8.84 5.41
N GLN A 59 2.50 7.87 6.25
CA GLN A 59 2.79 6.49 5.82
C GLN A 59 1.54 5.82 5.23
N SER A 60 0.37 6.05 5.83
CA SER A 60 -0.91 5.52 5.35
C SER A 60 -1.27 6.09 3.98
N LEU A 61 -1.09 7.39 3.78
CA LEU A 61 -1.37 8.05 2.51
C LEU A 61 -0.41 7.62 1.39
N GLU A 62 0.87 7.49 1.72
CA GLU A 62 1.88 6.96 0.79
C GLU A 62 1.49 5.57 0.29
N LEU A 63 1.06 4.70 1.20
CA LEU A 63 0.62 3.36 0.86
C LEU A 63 -0.66 3.35 0.01
N ALA A 64 -1.61 4.23 0.31
CA ALA A 64 -2.82 4.40 -0.49
C ALA A 64 -2.51 4.80 -1.94
N PHE A 65 -1.57 5.73 -2.16
CA PHE A 65 -1.13 6.10 -3.50
C PHE A 65 -0.43 4.95 -4.23
N ALA A 66 0.43 4.19 -3.55
CA ALA A 66 1.08 3.02 -4.14
C ALA A 66 0.08 1.93 -4.57
N ILE A 67 -0.98 1.71 -3.78
CA ILE A 67 -2.08 0.80 -4.12
C ILE A 67 -2.89 1.33 -5.30
N ALA A 68 -3.25 2.62 -5.30
CA ALA A 68 -4.00 3.24 -6.38
C ALA A 68 -3.26 3.13 -7.72
N GLU A 69 -1.94 3.32 -7.72
CA GLU A 69 -1.08 3.14 -8.89
C GLU A 69 -1.15 1.70 -9.44
N ARG A 70 -1.05 0.69 -8.56
CA ARG A 70 -1.16 -0.72 -8.94
C ARG A 70 -2.52 -1.06 -9.55
N LEU A 71 -3.61 -0.57 -8.96
CA LEU A 71 -4.97 -0.78 -9.47
C LEU A 71 -5.19 -0.10 -10.83
N ARG A 72 -4.68 1.12 -11.02
CA ARG A 72 -4.77 1.84 -12.29
C ARG A 72 -4.07 1.07 -13.41
N ARG A 73 -2.82 0.63 -13.18
CA ARG A 73 -2.06 -0.17 -14.15
C ARG A 73 -2.79 -1.45 -14.57
N LYS A 74 -3.40 -2.17 -13.62
CA LYS A 74 -4.19 -3.37 -13.92
C LYS A 74 -5.37 -3.04 -14.84
N ARG A 75 -6.11 -1.97 -14.54
CA ARG A 75 -7.26 -1.53 -15.35
C ARG A 75 -6.83 -1.12 -16.76
N ASP A 76 -5.75 -0.36 -16.89
CA ASP A 76 -5.24 0.11 -18.18
C ASP A 76 -4.81 -1.08 -19.05
N ARG A 77 -4.08 -2.06 -18.48
CA ARG A 77 -3.70 -3.28 -19.20
C ARG A 77 -4.92 -4.07 -19.68
N THR A 78 -5.92 -4.25 -18.83
CA THR A 78 -7.17 -4.92 -19.22
C THR A 78 -7.85 -4.21 -20.38
N TRP A 79 -7.91 -2.87 -20.34
CA TRP A 79 -8.50 -2.06 -21.41
C TRP A 79 -7.74 -2.20 -22.73
N THR A 80 -6.41 -2.08 -22.71
CA THR A 80 -5.57 -2.27 -23.91
C THR A 80 -5.72 -3.69 -24.49
N SER A 81 -5.82 -4.71 -23.64
CA SER A 81 -6.06 -6.09 -24.09
C SER A 81 -7.44 -6.29 -24.73
N LEU A 82 -8.45 -5.53 -24.30
CA LEU A 82 -9.79 -5.59 -24.90
C LEU A 82 -9.80 -4.91 -26.27
N ILE A 83 -9.22 -3.71 -26.39
CA ILE A 83 -9.15 -2.98 -27.67
C ILE A 83 -8.41 -3.80 -28.73
N SER A 84 -7.26 -4.37 -28.38
CA SER A 84 -6.48 -5.20 -29.31
C SER A 84 -7.21 -6.46 -29.80
N LYS A 85 -8.22 -6.95 -29.07
CA LYS A 85 -9.08 -8.05 -29.52
C LYS A 85 -10.24 -7.62 -30.43
N VAL A 86 -10.59 -6.32 -30.42
CA VAL A 86 -11.65 -5.75 -31.26
C VAL A 86 -11.09 -5.29 -32.60
N GLU A 87 -9.83 -4.85 -32.63
CA GLU A 87 -9.15 -4.38 -33.84
C GLU A 87 -8.50 -5.51 -34.67
N ALA A 88 -8.47 -6.75 -34.16
CA ALA A 88 -7.97 -7.95 -34.84
C ALA A 88 -9.12 -8.73 -35.49
#